data_AF-A0A7S0RPQ8-F1
#
_entry.id   AF-A0A7S0RPQ8-F1
#
_cell.length_a   1.000
_cell.length_b   1.000
_cell.length_c   1.000
_cell.angle_alpha   90.00
_cell.angle_beta   90.00
_cell.angle_gamma   90.00
#
_symmetry.space_group_name_H-M   'P 1'
#
loop_
_entity.id
_entity.type
_entity.pdbx_description
1 polymer ?
#
loop_
_entity_poly.entity_id
_entity_poly.type
_entity_poly.pdbx_seq_one_letter_code
_entity_poly.pdbx_strand_id
1 'polypeptide(L)'
;GGAVVGYLTNWMALKCIFEPVEPTQVGPFVLQGLFLKRQDAVSGEFSDFLTARVLTSENIWNNMLFGGKAGEFRAVLQEYTRSFTDSLMLRKFGVGLAGYDTANIDALSGRIADELPQHIGGLHNYIDMTLGLTADMRQRMRLMTSAEFEQVLHPIFQEDEFTLIVSGAVLGAIAGGVQQYLTVKDIKEKEAAAAAAADGNAAAGAEAQEG
;
A
#
# COMPACT_ATOMS: atom_id res chain seq x y z
N GLY A 1 11.13 29.74 8.51
CA GLY A 1 11.65 29.38 7.17
C GLY A 1 11.63 27.89 6.95
N GLY A 2 12.49 27.14 7.65
CA GLY A 2 12.73 25.72 7.35
C GLY A 2 11.51 24.79 7.42
N ALA A 3 10.55 25.00 8.33
CA ALA A 3 9.35 24.17 8.42
C ALA A 3 8.48 24.21 7.15
N VAL A 4 8.31 25.41 6.58
CA VAL A 4 7.53 25.64 5.36
C VAL A 4 8.23 25.00 4.16
N VAL A 5 9.56 25.13 4.10
CA VAL A 5 10.36 24.48 3.03
C VAL A 5 10.26 22.97 3.15
N GLY A 6 10.43 22.38 4.34
CA GLY A 6 10.30 20.94 4.55
C GLY A 6 8.92 20.40 4.18
N TYR A 7 7.86 21.11 4.56
CA TYR A 7 6.48 20.80 4.14
C TYR A 7 6.34 20.82 2.61
N LEU A 8 6.73 21.92 1.98
CA LEU A 8 6.56 22.11 0.53
C LEU A 8 7.40 21.11 -0.27
N THR A 9 8.63 20.83 0.15
CA THR A 9 9.50 19.87 -0.51
C THR A 9 8.91 18.47 -0.43
N ASN A 10 8.44 18.04 0.74
CA ASN A 10 7.86 16.70 0.87
C ASN A 10 6.54 16.56 0.09
N TRP A 11 5.68 17.59 0.14
CA TRP A 11 4.46 17.65 -0.64
C TRP A 11 4.74 17.58 -2.16
N MET A 12 5.73 18.32 -2.64
CA MET A 12 6.14 18.30 -4.05
C MET A 12 6.73 16.95 -4.44
N ALA A 13 7.55 16.34 -3.57
CA ALA A 13 8.13 15.02 -3.80
C ALA A 13 7.06 13.95 -3.96
N LEU A 14 6.07 13.91 -3.06
CA LEU A 14 4.93 12.99 -3.16
C LEU A 14 4.16 13.22 -4.47
N LYS A 15 3.86 14.47 -4.79
CA LYS A 15 3.15 14.82 -6.02
C LYS A 15 3.91 14.36 -7.27
N CYS A 16 5.24 14.47 -7.31
CA CYS A 16 6.05 13.97 -8.43
C CYS A 16 6.17 12.44 -8.49
N ILE A 17 5.98 11.73 -7.37
CA ILE A 17 6.03 10.27 -7.32
C ILE A 17 4.76 9.67 -7.95
N PHE A 18 3.59 10.24 -7.64
CA PHE A 18 2.29 9.71 -8.05
C PHE A 18 1.67 10.42 -9.27
N GLU A 19 1.95 11.70 -9.48
CA GLU A 19 1.42 12.48 -10.63
C GLU A 19 2.53 12.88 -11.62
N PRO A 20 2.21 13.02 -12.92
CA PRO A 20 0.91 12.77 -13.55
C PRO A 20 0.67 11.27 -13.75
N VAL A 21 -0.60 10.87 -13.63
CA VAL A 21 -1.03 9.46 -13.71
C VAL A 21 -0.82 8.91 -15.12
N GLU A 22 -1.29 9.67 -16.10
CA GLU A 22 -1.06 9.39 -17.51
C GLU A 22 0.19 10.13 -18.01
N PRO A 23 0.98 9.51 -18.92
CA PRO A 23 2.18 10.13 -19.47
C PRO A 23 1.81 11.41 -20.22
N THR A 24 2.24 12.55 -19.66
CA THR A 24 1.93 13.88 -20.19
C THR A 24 3.16 14.43 -20.91
N GLN A 25 2.98 14.84 -22.17
CA GLN A 25 4.05 15.46 -22.96
C GLN A 25 4.19 16.93 -22.59
N VAL A 26 5.35 17.30 -22.04
CA VAL A 26 5.72 18.69 -21.76
C VAL A 26 6.94 19.03 -22.61
N GLY A 27 6.68 19.58 -23.80
CA GLY A 27 7.73 19.84 -24.80
C GLY A 27 8.38 18.54 -25.30
N PRO A 28 9.72 18.42 -25.30
CA PRO A 28 10.41 17.20 -25.74
C PRO A 28 10.47 16.10 -24.66
N PHE A 29 9.92 16.34 -23.46
CA PHE A 29 9.98 15.39 -22.35
C PHE A 29 8.60 14.80 -22.03
N VAL A 30 8.57 13.51 -21.72
CA VAL A 30 7.37 12.82 -21.22
C VAL A 30 7.45 12.76 -19.69
N LEU A 31 6.55 13.46 -19.02
CA LEU A 31 6.41 13.42 -17.58
C LEU A 31 5.39 12.34 -17.20
N GLN A 32 5.76 11.50 -16.25
CA GLN A 32 4.91 10.50 -15.64
C GLN A 32 5.39 10.31 -14.20
N GLY A 33 4.45 10.08 -13.28
CA GLY A 33 4.79 9.74 -11.90
C GLY A 33 5.84 8.64 -11.85
N LEU A 34 6.90 8.83 -11.04
CA LEU A 34 8.03 7.90 -10.99
C LEU A 34 7.59 6.49 -10.57
N PHE A 35 6.55 6.41 -9.74
CA PHE A 35 5.96 5.16 -9.28
C PHE A 35 5.28 4.39 -10.43
N LEU A 36 4.46 5.08 -11.22
CA LEU A 36 3.74 4.51 -12.36
C LEU A 36 4.68 4.11 -13.49
N LYS A 37 5.78 4.85 -13.67
CA LYS A 37 6.84 4.46 -14.61
C LYS A 37 7.49 3.11 -14.26
N ARG A 38 7.41 2.68 -12.99
CA ARG A 38 7.91 1.39 -12.51
C ARG A 38 6.80 0.36 -12.25
N GLN A 39 5.61 0.57 -12.83
CA GLN A 39 4.44 -0.30 -12.63
C GLN A 39 4.77 -1.79 -12.77
N ASP A 40 5.57 -2.21 -13.75
CA ASP A 40 5.89 -3.65 -13.95
C ASP A 40 6.61 -4.30 -12.76
N ALA A 41 7.57 -3.57 -12.18
CA ALA A 41 8.34 -4.03 -11.03
C ALA A 41 7.48 -4.01 -9.76
N VAL A 42 6.77 -2.91 -9.54
CA VAL A 42 5.89 -2.72 -8.36
C VAL A 42 4.74 -3.72 -8.37
N SER A 43 4.16 -4.01 -9.54
CA SER A 43 3.09 -5.01 -9.70
C SER A 43 3.52 -6.40 -9.24
N GLY A 44 4.79 -6.77 -9.49
CA GLY A 44 5.35 -8.04 -9.02
C GLY A 44 5.42 -8.09 -7.50
N GLU A 45 6.13 -7.14 -6.90
CA GLU A 45 6.34 -7.09 -5.45
C GLU A 45 5.03 -6.98 -4.67
N PHE A 46 4.10 -6.17 -5.17
CA PHE A 46 2.78 -6.01 -4.56
C PHE A 46 1.91 -7.26 -4.68
N SER A 47 1.92 -7.93 -5.84
CA SER A 47 1.18 -9.20 -6.02
C SER A 47 1.72 -10.29 -5.11
N ASP A 48 3.06 -10.39 -5.01
CA ASP A 48 3.72 -11.36 -4.13
C ASP A 48 3.33 -11.10 -2.66
N PHE A 49 3.34 -9.84 -2.23
CA PHE A 49 2.92 -9.45 -0.88
C PHE A 49 1.44 -9.76 -0.61
N LEU A 50 0.53 -9.34 -1.49
CA LEU A 50 -0.91 -9.56 -1.32
C LEU A 50 -1.26 -11.04 -1.31
N THR A 51 -0.71 -11.84 -2.23
CA THR A 51 -1.03 -13.27 -2.27
C THR A 51 -0.46 -14.00 -1.06
N ALA A 52 0.73 -13.63 -0.59
CA ALA A 52 1.33 -14.27 0.58
C ALA A 52 0.65 -13.92 1.92
N ARG A 53 -0.06 -12.78 1.99
CA ARG A 53 -0.64 -12.28 3.26
C ARG A 53 -2.15 -12.26 3.30
N VAL A 54 -2.80 -12.01 2.17
CA VAL A 54 -4.24 -11.78 2.09
C VAL A 54 -4.93 -12.90 1.31
N LEU A 55 -4.47 -13.19 0.09
CA LEU A 55 -5.09 -14.17 -0.80
C LEU A 55 -4.54 -15.59 -0.64
N THR A 56 -4.28 -16.00 0.61
CA THR A 56 -3.86 -17.38 0.93
C THR A 56 -5.08 -18.30 0.95
N SER A 57 -4.90 -19.57 0.59
CA SER A 57 -5.96 -20.59 0.66
C SER A 57 -6.62 -20.62 2.04
N GLU A 58 -5.82 -20.54 3.10
CA GLU A 58 -6.31 -20.52 4.49
C GLU A 58 -7.24 -19.33 4.74
N ASN A 59 -6.85 -18.11 4.36
CA ASN A 59 -7.68 -16.92 4.55
C ASN A 59 -8.96 -16.97 3.71
N ILE A 60 -8.86 -17.46 2.47
CA ILE A 60 -10.00 -17.59 1.56
C ILE A 60 -11.02 -18.57 2.15
N TRP A 61 -10.58 -19.76 2.57
CA TRP A 61 -11.45 -20.77 3.16
C TRP A 61 -12.03 -20.33 4.49
N ASN A 62 -11.23 -19.71 5.36
CA ASN A 62 -11.75 -19.18 6.63
C ASN A 62 -12.83 -18.11 6.40
N ASN A 63 -12.64 -17.21 5.42
CA ASN A 63 -13.65 -16.21 5.09
C ASN A 63 -14.92 -16.85 4.48
N MET A 64 -14.75 -17.86 3.63
CA MET A 64 -15.83 -18.58 2.97
C MET A 64 -16.63 -19.47 3.92
N LEU A 65 -16.01 -20.01 4.97
CA LEU A 65 -16.66 -20.92 5.94
C LEU A 65 -17.21 -20.20 7.16
N PHE A 66 -16.49 -19.20 7.67
CA PHE A 66 -16.77 -18.55 8.95
C PHE A 66 -16.89 -17.01 8.86
N GLY A 67 -16.48 -16.42 7.75
CA GLY A 67 -16.49 -14.96 7.55
C GLY A 67 -17.80 -14.43 6.98
N GLY A 68 -17.74 -13.21 6.45
CA GLY A 68 -18.92 -12.51 5.90
C GLY A 68 -19.59 -13.23 4.73
N LYS A 69 -18.89 -14.16 4.07
CA LYS A 69 -19.39 -14.95 2.93
C LYS A 69 -19.88 -16.35 3.30
N ALA A 70 -19.87 -16.72 4.59
CA ALA A 70 -20.32 -18.03 5.07
C ALA A 70 -21.77 -18.36 4.68
N GLY A 71 -22.68 -17.39 4.77
CA GLY A 71 -24.08 -17.59 4.39
C GLY A 71 -24.26 -17.88 2.89
N GLU A 72 -23.58 -17.09 2.05
CA GLU A 72 -23.59 -17.27 0.59
C GLU A 72 -22.98 -18.62 0.19
N PHE A 73 -21.86 -18.99 0.80
CA PHE A 73 -21.22 -20.28 0.57
C PHE A 73 -22.13 -21.45 0.94
N ARG A 74 -22.79 -21.39 2.10
CA ARG A 74 -23.74 -22.44 2.53
C ARG A 74 -24.90 -22.58 1.55
N ALA A 75 -25.44 -21.48 1.03
CA ALA A 75 -26.49 -21.53 0.02
C ALA A 75 -26.02 -22.19 -1.30
N VAL A 76 -24.82 -21.84 -1.77
CA VAL A 76 -24.21 -22.46 -2.96
C VAL A 76 -23.97 -23.96 -2.73
N LEU A 77 -23.46 -24.33 -1.56
CA LEU A 77 -23.21 -25.73 -1.20
C LEU A 77 -24.52 -26.53 -1.13
N GLN A 78 -25.57 -25.95 -0.57
CA GLN A 78 -26.90 -26.55 -0.49
C GLN A 78 -27.49 -26.80 -1.88
N GLU A 79 -27.44 -25.78 -2.75
CA GLU A 79 -27.93 -25.89 -4.13
C GLU A 79 -27.13 -26.93 -4.92
N TYR A 80 -25.80 -26.92 -4.80
CA TYR A 80 -24.95 -27.92 -5.43
C TYR A 80 -25.25 -29.34 -4.93
N THR A 81 -25.42 -29.51 -3.62
CA THR A 81 -25.74 -30.82 -3.01
C THR A 81 -27.09 -31.33 -3.50
N ARG A 82 -28.10 -30.45 -3.60
CA ARG A 82 -29.42 -30.79 -4.15
C ARG A 82 -29.32 -31.21 -5.62
N SER A 83 -28.69 -30.40 -6.46
CA SER A 83 -28.52 -30.70 -7.89
C SER A 83 -27.73 -31.99 -8.11
N PHE A 84 -26.64 -32.17 -7.37
CA PHE A 84 -25.84 -33.39 -7.44
C PHE A 84 -26.65 -34.62 -7.02
N THR A 85 -27.39 -34.55 -5.91
CA THR A 85 -28.23 -35.66 -5.44
C THR A 85 -29.34 -35.99 -6.43
N ASP A 86 -29.99 -34.98 -7.01
CA ASP A 86 -31.02 -35.17 -8.05
C ASP A 86 -30.47 -35.90 -9.27
N SER A 87 -29.34 -35.43 -9.79
CA SER A 87 -28.67 -36.04 -10.93
C SER A 87 -28.28 -37.50 -10.66
N LEU A 88 -27.82 -37.80 -9.44
CA LEU A 88 -27.43 -39.14 -9.03
C LEU A 88 -28.65 -40.07 -8.91
N MET A 89 -29.75 -39.59 -8.33
CA MET A 89 -30.99 -40.37 -8.17
C MET A 89 -31.64 -40.66 -9.52
N LEU A 90 -31.72 -39.67 -10.40
CA LEU A 90 -32.20 -39.85 -11.77
C LEU A 90 -31.36 -40.89 -12.51
N ARG A 91 -30.03 -40.81 -12.44
CA ARG A 91 -29.13 -41.72 -13.15
C ARG A 91 -29.15 -43.15 -12.61
N LYS A 92 -29.20 -43.33 -11.29
CA LYS A 92 -29.12 -44.66 -10.66
C LYS A 92 -30.46 -45.36 -10.53
N PHE A 93 -31.53 -44.60 -10.31
CA PHE A 93 -32.84 -45.15 -9.95
C PHE A 93 -33.95 -44.74 -10.91
N GLY A 94 -33.70 -43.83 -11.86
CA GLY A 94 -34.71 -43.35 -12.81
C GLY A 94 -35.78 -42.47 -12.17
N VAL A 95 -35.59 -42.06 -10.91
CA VAL A 95 -36.53 -41.25 -10.12
C VAL A 95 -35.79 -39.99 -9.65
N GLY A 96 -36.39 -38.82 -9.86
CA GLY A 96 -35.85 -37.55 -9.37
C GLY A 96 -36.20 -37.28 -7.91
N LEU A 97 -35.67 -36.19 -7.36
CA LEU A 97 -35.93 -35.77 -5.97
C LEU A 97 -37.38 -35.39 -5.67
N ALA A 98 -38.27 -35.37 -6.66
CA ALA A 98 -39.69 -35.04 -6.49
C ALA A 98 -40.43 -35.92 -5.46
N GLY A 99 -39.86 -37.06 -5.05
CA GLY A 99 -40.36 -37.91 -3.97
C GLY A 99 -39.44 -38.04 -2.75
N TYR A 100 -38.37 -37.25 -2.67
CA TYR A 100 -37.37 -37.32 -1.60
C TYR A 100 -37.52 -36.14 -0.62
N ASP A 101 -37.27 -36.39 0.66
CA ASP A 101 -37.34 -35.35 1.67
C ASP A 101 -36.15 -34.38 1.53
N THR A 102 -36.44 -33.18 1.05
CA THR A 102 -35.47 -32.10 0.87
C THR A 102 -34.81 -31.69 2.20
N ALA A 103 -35.48 -31.92 3.34
CA ALA A 103 -34.90 -31.66 4.65
C ALA A 103 -33.68 -32.55 4.95
N ASN A 104 -33.66 -33.79 4.45
CA ASN A 104 -32.51 -34.68 4.61
C ASN A 104 -31.30 -34.23 3.78
N ILE A 105 -31.55 -33.63 2.62
CA ILE A 105 -30.49 -33.09 1.74
C ILE A 105 -29.92 -31.81 2.34
N ASP A 106 -30.78 -30.96 2.90
CA ASP A 106 -30.35 -29.75 3.58
C ASP A 106 -29.53 -30.09 4.83
N ALA A 107 -29.96 -31.08 5.62
CA ALA A 107 -29.20 -31.60 6.75
C ALA A 107 -27.84 -32.19 6.31
N LEU A 108 -27.80 -32.88 5.17
CA LEU A 108 -26.55 -33.38 4.59
C LEU A 108 -25.61 -32.24 4.18
N SER A 109 -26.11 -31.21 3.50
CA SER A 109 -25.30 -30.04 3.14
C SER A 109 -24.75 -29.30 4.37
N GLY A 110 -25.53 -29.24 5.46
CA GLY A 110 -25.09 -28.68 6.73
C GLY A 110 -23.92 -29.47 7.32
N ARG A 111 -24.02 -30.80 7.36
CA ARG A 111 -22.93 -31.67 7.83
C ARG A 111 -21.68 -31.54 6.97
N ILE A 112 -21.83 -31.47 5.65
CA ILE A 112 -20.69 -31.24 4.74
C ILE A 112 -20.02 -29.91 5.07
N ALA A 113 -20.79 -28.83 5.28
CA ALA A 113 -20.23 -27.52 5.63
C ALA A 113 -19.46 -27.55 6.96
N ASP A 114 -19.92 -28.35 7.93
CA ASP A 114 -19.32 -28.44 9.25
C ASP A 114 -18.06 -29.35 9.28
N GLU A 115 -18.00 -30.37 8.42
CA GLU A 115 -16.85 -31.29 8.31
C GLU A 115 -15.78 -30.82 7.32
N LEU A 116 -16.15 -30.04 6.31
CA LEU A 116 -15.24 -29.53 5.27
C LEU A 116 -13.97 -28.83 5.82
N PRO A 117 -14.02 -28.00 6.89
CA PRO A 117 -12.83 -27.37 7.46
C PRO A 117 -11.78 -28.37 7.94
N GLN A 118 -12.21 -29.55 8.42
CA GLN A 118 -11.29 -30.59 8.92
C GLN A 118 -10.53 -31.28 7.79
N HIS A 119 -11.08 -31.26 6.57
CA HIS A 119 -10.49 -31.90 5.40
C HIS A 119 -9.70 -30.93 4.52
N ILE A 120 -10.00 -29.62 4.58
CA ILE A 120 -9.34 -28.62 3.73
C ILE A 120 -7.91 -28.30 4.16
N GLY A 121 -7.59 -28.46 5.46
CA GLY A 121 -6.30 -28.07 6.03
C GLY A 121 -5.09 -28.69 5.32
N GLY A 122 -5.18 -29.97 4.95
CA GLY A 122 -4.10 -30.66 4.21
C GLY A 122 -4.01 -30.29 2.73
N LEU A 123 -5.02 -29.61 2.18
CA LEU A 123 -5.11 -29.25 0.77
C LEU A 123 -4.66 -27.82 0.48
N HIS A 124 -4.40 -26.98 1.49
CA HIS A 124 -4.02 -25.58 1.27
C HIS A 124 -2.86 -25.42 0.28
N ASN A 125 -1.77 -26.19 0.46
CA ASN A 125 -0.63 -26.16 -0.48
C ASN A 125 -1.02 -26.52 -1.92
N TYR A 126 -1.87 -27.54 -2.09
CA TYR A 126 -2.34 -27.95 -3.41
C TYR A 126 -3.26 -26.87 -4.02
N ILE A 127 -4.14 -26.29 -3.22
CA ILE A 127 -5.08 -25.24 -3.65
C ILE A 127 -4.31 -23.97 -4.02
N ASP A 128 -3.36 -23.53 -3.21
CA ASP A 128 -2.52 -22.37 -3.50
C ASP A 128 -1.75 -22.54 -4.82
N MET A 129 -1.15 -23.72 -5.02
CA MET A 129 -0.46 -24.05 -6.27
C MET A 129 -1.40 -24.11 -7.48
N THR A 130 -2.58 -24.72 -7.31
CA THR A 130 -3.55 -24.91 -8.40
C THR A 130 -4.22 -23.60 -8.80
N LEU A 131 -4.55 -22.75 -7.84
CA LEU A 131 -5.15 -21.44 -8.09
C LEU A 131 -4.15 -20.48 -8.73
N GLY A 132 -2.85 -20.61 -8.43
CA GLY A 132 -1.80 -19.83 -9.08
C GLY A 132 -1.98 -18.32 -8.94
N LEU A 133 -2.63 -17.86 -7.86
CA LEU A 133 -3.14 -16.48 -7.73
C LEU A 133 -2.05 -15.42 -7.86
N THR A 134 -0.82 -15.72 -7.44
CA THR A 134 0.33 -14.79 -7.57
C THR A 134 0.61 -14.45 -9.02
N ALA A 135 0.69 -15.47 -9.89
CA ALA A 135 0.99 -15.27 -11.30
C ALA A 135 -0.15 -14.52 -12.01
N ASP A 136 -1.38 -14.91 -11.71
CA ASP A 136 -2.59 -14.28 -12.24
C ASP A 136 -2.71 -12.81 -11.81
N MET A 137 -2.48 -12.51 -10.53
CA MET A 137 -2.52 -11.13 -10.02
C MET A 137 -1.44 -10.28 -10.67
N ARG A 138 -0.21 -10.78 -10.75
CA ARG A 138 0.89 -10.07 -11.40
C ARG A 138 0.60 -9.77 -12.86
N GLN A 139 0.05 -10.73 -13.59
CA GLN A 139 -0.34 -10.52 -14.99
C GLN A 139 -1.45 -9.46 -15.10
N ARG A 140 -2.49 -9.55 -14.28
CA ARG A 140 -3.61 -8.59 -14.32
C ARG A 140 -3.16 -7.17 -13.99
N MET A 141 -2.32 -6.99 -12.97
CA MET A 141 -1.80 -5.66 -12.59
C MET A 141 -0.90 -5.04 -13.66
N ARG A 142 -0.14 -5.86 -14.38
CA ARG A 142 0.67 -5.39 -15.53
C ARG A 142 -0.18 -4.95 -16.72
N LEU A 143 -1.35 -5.55 -16.89
CA LEU A 143 -2.29 -5.23 -17.97
C LEU A 143 -3.20 -4.04 -17.64
N MET A 144 -3.25 -3.62 -16.38
CA MET A 144 -4.00 -2.43 -15.97
C MET A 144 -3.41 -1.16 -16.60
N THR A 145 -4.29 -0.23 -16.90
CA THR A 145 -3.90 1.14 -17.24
C THR A 145 -3.25 1.83 -16.04
N SER A 146 -2.47 2.89 -16.29
CA SER A 146 -1.82 3.66 -15.22
C SER A 146 -2.83 4.17 -14.19
N ALA A 147 -4.02 4.59 -14.65
CA ALA A 147 -5.10 5.06 -13.80
C ALA A 147 -5.70 3.96 -12.90
N GLU A 148 -5.94 2.76 -13.43
CA GLU A 148 -6.45 1.64 -12.63
C GLU A 148 -5.43 1.18 -11.59
N PHE A 149 -4.15 1.13 -11.97
CA PHE A 149 -3.08 0.75 -11.07
C PHE A 149 -2.89 1.77 -9.94
N GLU A 150 -2.99 3.06 -10.26
CA GLU A 150 -2.97 4.13 -9.26
C GLU A 150 -4.13 3.99 -8.28
N GLN A 151 -5.36 3.76 -8.73
CA GLN A 151 -6.53 3.62 -7.86
C GLN A 151 -6.43 2.44 -6.89
N VAL A 152 -5.78 1.35 -7.29
CA VAL A 152 -5.57 0.19 -6.41
C VAL A 152 -4.56 0.49 -5.32
N LEU A 153 -3.51 1.26 -5.62
CA LEU A 153 -2.38 1.47 -4.71
C LEU A 153 -2.47 2.75 -3.90
N HIS A 154 -3.07 3.81 -4.45
CA HIS A 154 -3.17 5.11 -3.80
C HIS A 154 -3.82 5.03 -2.41
N PRO A 155 -4.91 4.28 -2.17
CA PRO A 155 -5.49 4.15 -0.82
C PRO A 155 -4.51 3.65 0.25
N ILE A 156 -3.56 2.79 -0.14
CA ILE A 156 -2.55 2.23 0.78
C ILE A 156 -1.53 3.30 1.18
N PHE A 157 -1.19 4.22 0.27
CA PHE A 157 -0.21 5.28 0.52
C PHE A 157 -0.82 6.56 1.08
N GLN A 158 -2.10 6.83 0.83
CA GLN A 158 -2.80 8.02 1.32
C GLN A 158 -2.67 8.20 2.84
N GLU A 159 -2.76 7.10 3.60
CA GLU A 159 -2.60 7.13 5.06
C GLU A 159 -1.19 7.56 5.48
N ASP A 160 -0.18 7.16 4.73
CA ASP A 160 1.23 7.45 4.99
C ASP A 160 1.64 8.85 4.49
N GLU A 161 0.99 9.39 3.45
CA GLU A 161 1.30 10.69 2.85
C GLU A 161 1.27 11.83 3.89
N PHE A 162 0.23 11.87 4.75
CA PHE A 162 0.11 12.90 5.76
C PHE A 162 1.23 12.82 6.80
N THR A 163 1.53 11.61 7.27
CA THR A 163 2.62 11.36 8.23
C THR A 163 3.96 11.79 7.66
N LEU A 164 4.21 11.50 6.37
CA LEU A 164 5.42 11.90 5.68
C LEU A 164 5.54 13.44 5.60
N ILE A 165 4.46 14.14 5.22
CA ILE A 165 4.45 15.61 5.11
C ILE A 165 4.71 16.27 6.47
N VAL A 166 4.07 15.79 7.52
CA VAL A 166 4.28 16.29 8.89
C VAL A 166 5.71 16.06 9.33
N SER A 167 6.26 14.86 9.09
CA SER A 167 7.66 14.57 9.44
C SER A 167 8.65 15.48 8.70
N GLY A 168 8.39 15.77 7.42
CA GLY A 168 9.19 16.70 6.62
C GLY A 168 9.13 18.14 7.15
N ALA A 169 7.94 18.60 7.58
CA ALA A 169 7.78 19.90 8.20
C ALA A 169 8.54 20.03 9.54
N VAL A 170 8.47 18.99 10.39
CA VAL A 170 9.18 18.94 11.67
C VAL A 170 10.68 18.95 11.46
N LEU A 171 11.20 18.09 10.57
CA LEU A 171 12.62 18.05 10.22
C LEU A 171 13.09 19.38 9.62
N GLY A 172 12.29 19.98 8.74
CA GLY A 172 12.55 21.31 8.20
C GLY A 172 12.59 22.39 9.28
N ALA A 173 11.72 22.33 10.29
CA ALA A 173 11.72 23.26 11.42
C ALA A 173 13.02 23.15 12.24
N ILE A 174 13.43 21.92 12.54
CA ILE A 174 14.67 21.63 13.28
C ILE A 174 15.88 22.14 12.50
N ALA A 175 16.01 21.76 11.23
CA ALA A 175 17.12 22.19 10.37
C ALA A 175 17.18 23.71 10.23
N GLY A 176 16.02 24.36 10.03
CA GLY A 176 15.93 25.82 9.97
C GLY A 176 16.33 26.49 11.29
N GLY A 177 15.97 25.91 12.44
CA GLY A 177 16.36 26.40 13.76
C GLY A 177 17.87 26.30 13.99
N VAL A 178 18.47 25.16 13.63
CA VAL A 178 19.93 24.96 13.69
C VAL A 178 20.66 25.96 12.80
N GLN A 179 20.20 26.13 11.56
CA GLN A 179 20.81 27.07 10.62
C GLN A 179 20.72 28.53 11.10
N GLN A 180 19.60 28.92 11.71
CA GLN A 180 19.44 30.24 12.31
C GLN A 180 20.41 30.45 13.49
N TYR A 181 20.55 29.46 14.36
CA TYR A 181 21.45 29.53 15.51
C TYR A 181 22.92 29.67 15.08
N LEU A 182 23.36 28.87 14.10
CA LEU A 182 24.72 28.95 13.56
C LEU A 182 24.99 30.31 12.91
N THR A 183 24.05 30.81 12.11
CA THR A 183 24.18 32.11 11.44
C THR A 183 24.32 33.26 12.45
N VAL A 184 23.53 33.24 13.54
CA VAL A 184 23.61 34.26 14.59
C VAL A 184 24.95 34.19 15.35
N LYS A 185 25.47 32.98 15.59
CA LYS A 185 26.78 32.80 16.22
C LYS A 185 27.91 33.36 15.34
N ASP A 186 27.90 33.07 14.05
CA ASP A 186 28.89 33.56 13.09
C ASP A 186 28.86 35.09 12.97
N ILE A 187 27.68 35.72 13.02
CA ILE A 187 27.55 37.18 13.02
C ILE A 187 28.18 37.78 14.28
N LYS A 188 27.88 37.22 15.47
CA LYS A 188 28.46 37.70 16.73
C LYS A 188 29.98 37.57 16.76
N GLU A 189 30.53 36.48 16.23
CA GLU A 189 31.98 36.28 16.14
C GLU A 189 32.61 37.30 15.18
N LYS A 190 31.97 37.61 14.05
CA LYS A 190 32.43 38.64 13.10
C LYS A 190 32.34 40.05 13.67
N GLU A 191 31.27 40.38 14.41
CA GLU A 191 31.14 41.68 15.09
C GLU A 191 32.20 41.84 16.19
N ALA A 192 32.44 40.81 16.99
CA ALA A 192 33.50 40.83 18.00
C ALA A 192 34.89 41.00 17.38
N ALA A 193 35.17 40.32 16.27
CA ALA A 193 36.42 40.47 15.53
C ALA A 193 36.56 41.87 14.91
N ALA A 194 35.49 42.44 14.37
CA ALA A 194 35.49 43.80 13.81
C ALA A 194 35.67 44.87 14.90
N ALA A 195 35.04 44.70 16.07
CA ALA A 195 35.21 45.59 17.22
C ALA A 195 36.66 45.55 17.75
N ALA A 196 37.25 44.36 17.87
CA ALA A 196 38.66 44.22 18.27
C ALA A 196 39.64 44.85 17.26
N ALA A 197 39.34 44.76 15.95
CA ALA A 197 40.14 45.40 14.91
C ALA A 197 40.01 46.95 14.92
N ALA A 198 38.84 47.48 15.25
CA ALA A 198 38.60 48.92 15.36
C ALA A 198 39.30 49.54 16.58
N ASP A 199 39.30 48.84 17.72
CA ASP A 199 39.96 49.28 18.95
C ASP A 199 41.49 49.29 18.80
N GLY A 200 42.04 48.27 18.13
CA GLY A 200 43.48 48.22 17.80
C GLY A 200 43.94 49.34 16.84
N ASN A 201 43.09 49.78 15.91
CA ASN A 201 43.42 50.87 14.99
C ASN A 201 43.31 52.26 15.66
N ALA A 202 42.43 52.42 16.66
CA ALA A 202 42.35 53.64 17.47
C ALA A 202 43.57 53.80 18.40
N ALA A 203 44.07 52.71 18.98
CA ALA A 203 45.29 52.72 19.79
C ALA A 203 46.54 53.07 18.96
N ALA A 204 46.67 52.52 17.75
CA ALA A 204 47.79 52.83 16.85
C ALA A 204 47.77 54.27 16.30
N GLY A 205 46.59 54.88 16.17
CA GLY A 205 46.46 56.29 15.75
C GLY A 205 46.78 57.30 16.86
N ALA A 206 46.57 56.94 18.13
CA ALA A 206 46.90 57.79 19.27
C ALA A 206 48.41 57.87 19.53
N GLU A 207 49.16 56.78 19.33
CA GLU A 207 50.62 56.75 19.46
C GLU A 207 51.34 57.54 18.35
N ALA A 208 50.69 57.77 17.20
CA ALA A 208 51.26 58.55 16.09
C ALA A 208 51.09 60.08 16.24
N GLN A 209 50.32 60.57 17.22
CA GLN A 209 50.10 62.01 17.47
C GLN A 209 50.89 62.59 18.66
N GLU A 210 51.60 61.76 19.44
CA GLU A 210 52.49 62.20 20.54
C GLU A 210 53.99 62.22 20.18
N GLY A 211 54.35 61.98 18.91
CA GLY A 211 55.73 62.02 18.39
C GLY A 211 56.14 63.35 17.77
#